data_AF-A0A452HB89-F1
#
_entry.id   AF-A0A452HB89-F1
#
_cell.length_a   1.000
_cell.length_b   1.000
_cell.length_c   1.000
_cell.angle_alpha   90.00
_cell.angle_beta   90.00
_cell.angle_gamma   90.00
#
_symmetry.space_group_name_H-M   'P 1'
#
loop_
_entity.id
_entity.type
_entity.pdbx_description
1 polymer ?
#
loop_
_entity_poly.entity_id
_entity_poly.type
_entity_poly.pdbx_seq_one_letter_code
_entity_poly.pdbx_strand_id
1 'polypeptide(L)'
;MVVGDNLGSSDHELIQFKLDGRINKCRSGIRVFDFSRANFKELRKLVREVDWTEELVDLNAEEAWNYFKSQLRRLSEACIPRKGEKTMGRSCRPNWMSKQLREGIRQKQKAYREWKKGRISKESYLGEVRTCRDKVRKAKSRIELDLAKGIKTNSKRFYSHINKKKTKKEEVGPLYTEDGMEIKDNLGMAQHLNKYFASVFNKTSEPWDDGGMINGNVDMEVDITATEVEAVLEQLDGTKSEGPDNLHPRILKELAREIASPLARIFKQSINSGVVPYDWRIANVVPIFKKGNKSDPGNYRPVSLTSVVCKVLEKILREKVVKDIEVNGNWDELQHGFSKGRSCQTNLISFFEKMTDYLDKGNAVDIIYLDFSKAFDTVPHGELLVKLEKMGMNMKVVSWIRNWLKGRLQRVVLKGELSGWKEVTSGVPQGSVLGPILFNLFITDLGTKSGNVLIKFADDTKLGGIANTEKDRDTIQEDLNHLVNWSNRNRMKYNSEKCKVMHLGINNKNFGYTLGAHQLEATEEEKDLGVLVD
;
A
#
# COMPACT_ATOMS: atom_id res chain seq x y z
N MET A 1 -30.59 38.43 -15.20
CA MET A 1 -31.34 37.45 -14.39
C MET A 1 -32.77 37.54 -14.85
N VAL A 2 -33.38 36.44 -15.27
CA VAL A 2 -34.78 36.40 -15.72
C VAL A 2 -35.52 35.48 -14.77
N VAL A 3 -36.58 35.97 -14.14
CA VAL A 3 -37.52 35.13 -13.41
C VAL A 3 -38.37 34.42 -14.46
N GLY A 4 -38.19 33.11 -14.59
CA GLY A 4 -38.96 32.26 -15.48
C GLY A 4 -40.27 31.80 -14.83
N ASP A 5 -41.21 31.32 -15.65
CA ASP A 5 -42.49 30.79 -15.18
C ASP A 5 -42.32 29.68 -14.12
N ASN A 6 -43.34 29.57 -13.25
CA ASN A 6 -43.43 28.56 -12.20
C ASN A 6 -43.13 27.14 -12.72
N LEU A 7 -42.42 26.38 -11.88
CA LEU A 7 -42.04 24.99 -12.15
C LEU A 7 -43.26 24.06 -11.98
N GLY A 8 -44.15 24.08 -12.98
CA GLY A 8 -45.41 23.33 -12.92
C GLY A 8 -46.42 24.00 -11.99
N SER A 9 -46.85 23.30 -10.94
CA SER A 9 -47.78 23.82 -9.91
C SER A 9 -47.09 24.13 -8.59
N SER A 10 -45.76 24.27 -8.60
CA SER A 10 -44.99 24.70 -7.43
C SER A 10 -44.97 26.22 -7.36
N ASP A 11 -45.01 26.74 -6.15
CA ASP A 11 -44.75 28.13 -5.75
C ASP A 11 -43.28 28.57 -5.92
N HIS A 12 -42.41 27.69 -6.43
CA HIS A 12 -41.02 28.01 -6.71
C HIS A 12 -40.86 28.67 -8.08
N GLU A 13 -40.47 29.94 -8.08
CA GLU A 13 -40.08 30.70 -9.27
C GLU A 13 -38.68 30.28 -9.76
N LEU A 14 -38.53 30.11 -11.08
CA LEU A 14 -37.28 29.64 -11.67
C LEU A 14 -36.37 30.83 -11.97
N ILE A 15 -35.36 31.06 -11.13
CA ILE A 15 -34.38 32.11 -11.39
C ILE A 15 -33.34 31.61 -12.40
N GLN A 16 -33.38 32.15 -13.61
CA GLN A 16 -32.39 31.85 -14.65
C GLN A 16 -31.39 33.00 -14.77
N PHE A 17 -30.10 32.68 -14.69
CA PHE A 17 -29.03 33.61 -15.02
C PHE A 17 -28.05 32.95 -15.99
N LYS A 18 -27.42 33.79 -16.82
CA LYS A 18 -26.45 33.38 -17.83
C LYS A 18 -25.09 33.85 -17.33
N LEU A 19 -24.19 32.92 -17.09
CA LEU A 19 -22.80 33.21 -16.74
C LEU A 19 -21.97 33.19 -18.02
N ASP A 20 -21.58 34.36 -18.50
CA ASP A 20 -20.60 34.48 -19.58
C ASP A 20 -19.20 34.51 -18.95
N GLY A 21 -18.56 33.34 -18.91
CA GLY A 21 -17.21 33.18 -18.39
C GLY A 21 -16.40 32.22 -19.25
N ARG A 22 -15.12 32.53 -19.48
CA ARG A 22 -14.19 31.58 -20.12
C ARG A 22 -13.88 30.46 -19.13
N ILE A 23 -14.52 29.30 -19.32
CA ILE A 23 -14.11 28.08 -18.61
C ILE A 23 -12.79 27.62 -19.23
N ASN A 24 -11.68 27.93 -18.57
CA ASN A 24 -10.39 27.30 -18.84
C ASN A 24 -10.51 25.81 -18.47
N LYS A 25 -10.96 24.99 -19.43
CA LYS A 25 -10.94 23.54 -19.29
C LYS A 25 -9.47 23.11 -19.27
N CYS A 26 -8.93 22.89 -18.09
CA CYS A 26 -7.66 22.17 -17.92
C CYS A 26 -7.87 20.78 -18.54
N ARG A 27 -7.38 20.59 -19.78
CA ARG A 27 -7.28 19.27 -20.38
C ARG A 27 -6.08 18.62 -19.70
N SER A 28 -6.28 17.55 -18.94
CA SER A 28 -5.12 16.77 -18.50
C SER A 28 -4.38 16.29 -19.75
N GLY A 29 -3.09 16.63 -19.86
CA GLY A 29 -2.23 16.17 -20.95
C GLY A 29 -1.90 14.68 -20.86
N ILE A 30 -2.25 14.04 -19.73
CA ILE A 30 -1.94 12.65 -19.42
C ILE A 30 -2.71 11.72 -20.36
N ARG A 31 -1.97 10.91 -21.12
CA ARG A 31 -2.49 9.89 -22.03
C ARG A 31 -2.22 8.50 -21.44
N VAL A 32 -3.27 7.73 -21.24
CA VAL A 32 -3.22 6.36 -20.68
C VAL A 32 -3.58 5.32 -21.74
N PHE A 33 -3.11 4.08 -21.58
CA PHE A 33 -3.47 2.99 -22.48
C PHE A 33 -5.00 2.73 -22.49
N ASP A 34 -5.55 2.57 -23.69
CA ASP A 34 -6.93 2.13 -23.88
C ASP A 34 -7.00 0.62 -24.09
N PHE A 35 -6.90 -0.13 -23.00
CA PHE A 35 -6.99 -1.60 -23.04
C PHE A 35 -8.30 -2.17 -23.60
N SER A 36 -9.33 -1.34 -23.80
CA SER A 36 -10.57 -1.78 -24.46
C SER A 36 -10.41 -1.94 -25.98
N ARG A 37 -9.38 -1.29 -26.55
CA ARG A 37 -9.03 -1.30 -27.97
C ARG A 37 -7.66 -1.92 -28.23
N ALA A 38 -7.09 -2.59 -27.23
CA ALA A 38 -5.79 -3.23 -27.34
C ALA A 38 -5.87 -4.46 -28.25
N ASN A 39 -4.91 -4.60 -29.17
CA ASN A 39 -4.74 -5.83 -29.94
C ASN A 39 -3.71 -6.75 -29.26
N PHE A 40 -4.13 -7.45 -28.20
CA PHE A 40 -3.26 -8.37 -27.47
C PHE A 40 -2.84 -9.60 -28.30
N LYS A 41 -3.62 -9.99 -29.31
CA LYS A 41 -3.26 -11.10 -30.20
C LYS A 41 -2.03 -10.74 -31.03
N GLU A 42 -2.03 -9.57 -31.63
CA GLU A 42 -0.88 -9.07 -32.40
C GLU A 42 0.32 -8.79 -31.48
N LEU A 43 0.08 -8.19 -30.31
CA LEU A 43 1.15 -7.96 -29.34
C LEU A 43 1.87 -9.26 -28.94
N ARG A 44 1.12 -10.33 -28.62
CA ARG A 44 1.71 -11.65 -28.33
C ARG A 44 2.52 -12.18 -29.50
N LYS A 45 2.03 -12.03 -30.73
CA LYS A 45 2.73 -12.47 -31.93
C LYS A 45 4.08 -11.76 -32.06
N LEU A 46 4.09 -10.42 -32.03
CA LEU A 46 5.30 -9.62 -32.17
C LEU A 46 6.32 -9.88 -31.06
N VAL A 47 5.86 -10.10 -29.82
CA VAL A 47 6.75 -10.40 -28.68
C VAL A 47 7.41 -11.78 -28.83
N ARG A 48 6.72 -12.76 -29.44
CA ARG A 48 7.30 -14.08 -29.73
C ARG A 48 8.30 -14.08 -30.88
N GLU A 49 8.19 -13.12 -31.80
CA GLU A 49 9.10 -12.97 -32.94
C GLU A 49 10.45 -12.35 -32.54
N VAL A 50 10.57 -11.79 -31.33
CA VAL A 50 11.85 -11.28 -30.80
C VAL A 50 12.71 -12.47 -30.35
N ASP A 51 13.94 -12.55 -30.85
CA ASP A 51 14.92 -13.52 -30.37
C ASP A 51 15.53 -13.09 -29.03
N TRP A 52 14.77 -13.31 -27.95
CA TRP A 52 15.22 -13.02 -26.60
C TRP A 52 16.48 -13.78 -26.18
N THR A 53 16.82 -14.89 -26.84
CA THR A 53 17.98 -15.70 -26.45
C THR A 53 19.25 -15.06 -26.97
N GLU A 54 19.27 -14.69 -28.24
CA GLU A 54 20.41 -14.03 -28.88
C GLU A 54 20.59 -12.60 -28.32
N GLU A 55 19.50 -11.84 -28.21
CA GLU A 55 19.55 -10.43 -27.84
C GLU A 55 19.95 -10.19 -26.37
N LEU A 56 19.82 -11.20 -25.51
CA LEU A 56 20.15 -11.10 -24.08
C LEU A 56 21.43 -11.86 -23.71
N VAL A 57 22.16 -12.46 -24.66
CA VAL A 57 23.26 -13.40 -24.32
C VAL A 57 24.46 -12.73 -23.67
N ASP A 58 24.89 -11.60 -24.21
CA ASP A 58 26.11 -10.90 -23.80
C ASP A 58 25.85 -9.66 -22.96
N LEU A 59 24.57 -9.37 -22.66
CA LEU A 59 24.19 -8.19 -21.90
C LEU A 59 24.29 -8.47 -20.40
N ASN A 60 24.73 -7.49 -19.60
CA ASN A 60 24.61 -7.58 -18.14
C ASN A 60 23.15 -7.35 -17.68
N ALA A 61 22.84 -7.56 -16.40
CA ALA A 61 21.47 -7.48 -15.90
C ALA A 61 20.78 -6.10 -16.12
N GLU A 62 21.53 -4.99 -16.04
CA GLU A 62 21.00 -3.64 -16.30
C GLU A 62 20.74 -3.44 -17.80
N GLU A 63 21.69 -3.84 -18.65
CA GLU A 63 21.56 -3.75 -20.11
C GLU A 63 20.42 -4.62 -20.63
N ALA A 64 20.36 -5.88 -20.18
CA ALA A 64 19.31 -6.84 -20.52
C ALA A 64 17.93 -6.33 -20.09
N TRP A 65 17.82 -5.74 -18.89
CA TRP A 65 16.60 -5.10 -18.44
C TRP A 65 16.19 -3.91 -19.33
N ASN A 66 17.14 -3.04 -19.65
CA ASN A 66 16.86 -1.85 -20.47
C ASN A 66 16.43 -2.23 -21.88
N TYR A 67 17.09 -3.24 -22.49
CA TYR A 67 16.68 -3.82 -23.75
C TYR A 67 15.25 -4.37 -23.67
N PHE A 68 14.97 -5.27 -22.72
CA PHE A 68 13.66 -5.87 -22.52
C PHE A 68 12.55 -4.82 -22.37
N LYS A 69 12.76 -3.86 -21.45
CA LYS A 69 11.83 -2.75 -21.18
C LYS A 69 11.57 -1.93 -22.45
N SER A 70 12.61 -1.58 -23.20
CA SER A 70 12.50 -0.76 -24.40
C SER A 70 11.70 -1.46 -25.50
N GLN A 71 11.98 -2.74 -25.76
CA GLN A 71 11.28 -3.54 -26.75
C GLN A 71 9.82 -3.73 -26.37
N LEU A 72 9.56 -4.12 -25.11
CA LEU A 72 8.19 -4.35 -24.65
C LEU A 72 7.34 -3.08 -24.72
N ARG A 73 7.91 -1.92 -24.37
CA ARG A 73 7.22 -0.62 -24.52
C ARG A 73 6.93 -0.29 -25.97
N ARG A 74 7.92 -0.41 -26.86
CA ARG A 74 7.77 -0.15 -28.31
C ARG A 74 6.65 -0.98 -28.91
N LEU A 75 6.64 -2.29 -28.65
CA LEU A 75 5.61 -3.21 -29.13
C LEU A 75 4.23 -2.89 -28.52
N SER A 76 4.18 -2.57 -27.23
CA SER A 76 2.95 -2.18 -26.55
C SER A 76 2.33 -0.91 -27.14
N GLU A 77 3.15 0.09 -27.44
CA GLU A 77 2.70 1.35 -28.04
C GLU A 77 2.20 1.18 -29.47
N ALA A 78 2.78 0.25 -30.23
CA ALA A 78 2.30 -0.10 -31.57
C ALA A 78 0.93 -0.80 -31.54
N CYS A 79 0.68 -1.66 -30.54
CA CYS A 79 -0.52 -2.50 -30.48
C CYS A 79 -1.65 -1.95 -29.60
N ILE A 80 -1.38 -0.95 -28.76
CA ILE A 80 -2.33 -0.43 -27.78
C ILE A 80 -2.52 1.09 -27.96
N PRO A 81 -3.69 1.52 -28.47
CA PRO A 81 -4.00 2.94 -28.58
C PRO A 81 -3.98 3.63 -27.22
N ARG A 82 -3.49 4.88 -27.17
CA ARG A 82 -3.63 5.74 -26.00
C ARG A 82 -4.90 6.58 -26.07
N LYS A 83 -5.55 6.78 -24.92
CA LYS A 83 -6.66 7.73 -24.73
C LYS A 83 -6.27 8.81 -23.74
N GLY A 84 -6.79 10.02 -23.92
CA GLY A 84 -6.70 11.06 -22.90
C GLY A 84 -7.35 10.57 -21.62
N GLU A 85 -6.69 10.79 -20.49
CA GLU A 85 -7.26 10.48 -19.19
C GLU A 85 -8.59 11.24 -19.05
N LYS A 86 -9.65 10.53 -18.64
CA LYS A 86 -10.95 11.18 -18.46
C LYS A 86 -10.84 12.05 -17.21
N THR A 87 -10.56 13.34 -17.38
CA THR A 87 -10.79 14.35 -16.33
C THR A 87 -12.19 14.14 -15.75
N MET A 88 -12.30 14.13 -14.42
CA MET A 88 -13.53 13.94 -13.63
C MET A 88 -14.68 14.95 -13.91
N GLY A 89 -14.57 15.76 -14.97
CA GLY A 89 -15.62 16.66 -15.47
C GLY A 89 -16.26 16.24 -16.81
N ARG A 90 -15.78 15.19 -17.50
CA ARG A 90 -16.55 14.62 -18.61
C ARG A 90 -17.68 13.80 -18.00
N SER A 91 -18.93 14.13 -18.36
CA SER A 91 -20.13 13.36 -18.06
C SER A 91 -20.00 11.93 -18.58
N CYS A 92 -19.27 11.09 -17.85
CA CYS A 92 -19.41 9.66 -17.92
C CYS A 92 -20.83 9.41 -17.45
N ARG A 93 -21.69 9.01 -18.39
CA ARG A 93 -23.05 8.62 -18.08
C ARG A 93 -22.99 7.63 -16.91
N PRO A 94 -23.85 7.80 -15.89
CA PRO A 94 -23.87 6.89 -14.76
C PRO A 94 -23.99 5.44 -15.27
N ASN A 95 -23.31 4.52 -14.60
CA ASN A 95 -23.32 3.09 -14.94
C ASN A 95 -24.73 2.48 -15.02
N TRP A 96 -25.70 3.01 -14.27
CA TRP A 96 -27.11 2.60 -14.33
C TRP A 96 -27.84 3.09 -15.58
N MET A 97 -27.27 4.00 -16.38
CA MET A 97 -27.96 4.67 -17.48
C MET A 97 -27.83 3.88 -18.80
N SER A 98 -28.60 2.80 -18.92
CA SER A 98 -28.69 1.98 -20.14
C SER A 98 -29.32 2.74 -21.33
N LYS A 99 -29.21 2.18 -22.55
CA LYS A 99 -29.89 2.73 -23.75
C LYS A 99 -31.42 2.83 -23.55
N GLN A 100 -32.03 1.77 -23.03
CA GLN A 100 -33.47 1.71 -22.73
C GLN A 100 -33.91 2.75 -21.70
N LEU A 101 -33.12 3.01 -20.66
CA LEU A 101 -33.43 4.03 -19.66
C LEU A 101 -33.33 5.45 -20.25
N ARG A 102 -32.39 5.68 -21.17
CA ARG A 102 -32.30 6.96 -21.88
C ARG A 102 -33.52 7.20 -22.76
N GLU A 103 -34.02 6.17 -23.41
CA GLU A 103 -35.27 6.24 -24.19
C GLU A 103 -36.46 6.57 -23.28
N GLY A 104 -36.55 5.93 -22.11
CA GLY A 104 -37.57 6.26 -21.09
C GLY A 104 -37.49 7.70 -20.55
N ILE A 105 -36.27 8.22 -20.32
CA ILE A 105 -36.09 9.62 -19.91
C ILE A 105 -36.52 10.58 -21.03
N ARG A 106 -36.22 10.26 -22.28
CA ARG A 106 -36.66 11.05 -23.45
C ARG A 106 -38.18 11.02 -23.62
N GLN A 107 -38.81 9.87 -23.38
CA GLN A 107 -40.28 9.73 -23.39
C GLN A 107 -40.92 10.61 -22.31
N LYS A 108 -40.41 10.59 -21.07
CA LYS A 108 -40.83 11.52 -20.01
C LYS A 108 -40.70 12.99 -20.44
N GLN A 109 -39.56 13.37 -21.04
CA GLN A 109 -39.35 14.74 -21.52
C GLN A 109 -40.28 15.12 -22.69
N LYS A 110 -40.62 14.18 -23.56
CA LYS A 110 -41.62 14.37 -24.61
C LYS A 110 -43.00 14.56 -24.00
N ALA A 111 -43.41 13.71 -23.07
CA ALA A 111 -44.68 13.82 -22.36
C ALA A 111 -44.83 15.17 -21.64
N TYR A 112 -43.78 15.65 -20.95
CA TYR A 112 -43.79 16.98 -20.34
C TYR A 112 -44.06 18.11 -21.35
N ARG A 113 -43.42 18.05 -22.53
CA ARG A 113 -43.63 19.05 -23.60
C ARG A 113 -45.03 18.99 -24.19
N GLU A 114 -45.59 17.81 -24.39
CA GLU A 114 -46.95 17.65 -24.90
C GLU A 114 -48.00 18.08 -23.87
N TRP A 115 -47.77 17.81 -22.58
CA TRP A 115 -48.62 18.28 -21.48
C TRP A 115 -48.61 19.81 -21.38
N LYS A 116 -47.43 20.45 -21.46
CA LYS A 116 -47.32 21.92 -21.48
C LYS A 116 -48.04 22.56 -22.68
N LYS A 117 -48.23 21.82 -23.77
CA LYS A 117 -48.98 22.25 -24.96
C LYS A 117 -50.47 21.90 -24.92
N GLY A 118 -50.97 21.32 -23.80
CA GLY A 118 -52.36 20.93 -23.64
C GLY A 118 -52.80 19.70 -24.44
N ARG A 119 -51.87 18.95 -25.03
CA ARG A 119 -52.16 17.83 -25.95
C ARG A 119 -52.34 16.47 -25.24
N ILE A 120 -51.92 16.38 -23.98
CA ILE A 120 -52.13 15.20 -23.14
C ILE A 120 -52.60 15.64 -21.75
N SER A 121 -53.35 14.78 -21.07
CA SER A 121 -53.79 15.03 -19.70
C SER A 121 -52.63 15.01 -18.71
N LYS A 122 -52.82 15.67 -17.56
CA LYS A 122 -51.85 15.67 -16.46
C LYS A 122 -51.62 14.25 -15.94
N GLU A 123 -52.66 13.42 -15.91
CA GLU A 123 -52.63 12.02 -15.48
C GLU A 123 -51.74 11.17 -16.40
N SER A 124 -51.83 11.38 -17.71
CA SER A 124 -51.00 10.71 -18.71
C SER A 124 -49.52 11.05 -18.51
N TYR A 125 -49.20 12.34 -18.32
CA TYR A 125 -47.84 12.77 -17.99
C TYR A 125 -47.33 12.16 -16.66
N LEU A 126 -48.14 12.18 -15.60
CA LEU A 126 -47.78 11.61 -14.30
C LEU A 126 -47.55 10.09 -14.39
N GLY A 127 -48.29 9.37 -15.24
CA GLY A 127 -48.07 7.95 -15.55
C GLY A 127 -46.68 7.69 -16.13
N GLU A 128 -46.25 8.50 -17.10
CA GLU A 128 -44.90 8.42 -17.68
C GLU A 128 -43.80 8.79 -16.67
N VAL A 129 -44.05 9.78 -15.80
CA VAL A 129 -43.12 10.14 -14.72
C VAL A 129 -42.93 8.98 -13.74
N ARG A 130 -44.01 8.34 -13.29
CA ARG A 130 -43.97 7.19 -12.37
C ARG A 130 -43.19 6.02 -13.01
N THR A 131 -43.53 5.67 -14.24
CA THR A 131 -42.86 4.60 -14.99
C THR A 131 -41.36 4.86 -15.17
N CYS A 132 -40.98 6.08 -15.55
CA CYS A 132 -39.58 6.46 -15.68
C CYS A 132 -38.85 6.41 -14.32
N ARG A 133 -39.48 6.90 -13.24
CA ARG A 133 -38.90 6.90 -11.89
C ARG A 133 -38.67 5.47 -11.38
N ASP A 134 -39.63 4.57 -11.60
CA ASP A 134 -39.51 3.17 -11.21
C ASP A 134 -38.42 2.43 -11.97
N LYS A 135 -38.33 2.64 -13.30
CA LYS A 135 -37.26 2.06 -14.11
C LYS A 135 -35.88 2.53 -13.63
N VAL A 136 -35.72 3.82 -13.32
CA VAL A 136 -34.47 4.35 -12.76
C VAL A 136 -34.17 3.78 -11.37
N ARG A 137 -35.18 3.67 -10.49
CA ARG A 137 -35.02 3.11 -9.14
C ARG A 137 -34.57 1.64 -9.21
N LYS A 138 -35.25 0.81 -10.02
CA LYS A 138 -34.89 -0.59 -10.24
C LYS A 138 -33.49 -0.75 -10.80
N ALA A 139 -33.08 0.10 -11.75
CA ALA A 139 -31.74 0.06 -12.33
C ALA A 139 -30.64 0.41 -11.33
N LYS A 140 -30.84 1.44 -10.50
CA LYS A 140 -29.91 1.79 -9.43
C LYS A 140 -29.80 0.68 -8.39
N SER A 141 -30.95 0.15 -7.93
CA SER A 141 -31.00 -0.96 -6.97
C SER A 141 -30.33 -2.22 -7.49
N ARG A 142 -30.52 -2.57 -8.78
CA ARG A 142 -29.85 -3.73 -9.39
C ARG A 142 -28.34 -3.59 -9.36
N ILE A 143 -27.79 -2.43 -9.71
CA ILE A 143 -26.34 -2.20 -9.62
C ILE A 143 -25.82 -2.33 -8.19
N GLU A 144 -26.56 -1.81 -7.21
CA GLU A 144 -26.17 -1.92 -5.80
C GLU A 144 -26.22 -3.36 -5.31
N LEU A 145 -27.23 -4.13 -5.73
CA LEU A 145 -27.33 -5.57 -5.48
C LEU A 145 -26.20 -6.34 -6.15
N ASP A 146 -25.85 -6.03 -7.40
CA ASP A 146 -24.76 -6.68 -8.11
C ASP A 146 -23.40 -6.38 -7.45
N LEU A 147 -23.21 -5.15 -6.97
CA LEU A 147 -22.02 -4.75 -6.20
C LEU A 147 -21.96 -5.48 -4.85
N ALA A 148 -23.09 -5.63 -4.16
CA ALA A 148 -23.16 -6.33 -2.88
C ALA A 148 -22.94 -7.84 -3.05
N LYS A 149 -23.54 -8.47 -4.07
CA LYS A 149 -23.29 -9.88 -4.41
C LYS A 149 -21.84 -10.13 -4.80
N GLY A 150 -21.23 -9.17 -5.50
CA GLY A 150 -19.83 -9.21 -5.92
C GLY A 150 -18.81 -8.85 -4.84
N ILE A 151 -19.21 -8.58 -3.58
CA ILE A 151 -18.25 -8.18 -2.53
C ILE A 151 -17.19 -9.24 -2.29
N LYS A 152 -17.58 -10.53 -2.27
CA LYS A 152 -16.68 -11.64 -1.99
C LYS A 152 -15.63 -11.84 -3.08
N THR A 153 -15.95 -11.45 -4.31
CA THR A 153 -15.06 -11.60 -5.47
C THR A 153 -14.30 -10.32 -5.82
N ASN A 154 -14.88 -9.14 -5.57
CA ASN A 154 -14.28 -7.85 -5.88
C ASN A 154 -14.78 -6.73 -4.93
N SER A 155 -14.37 -6.81 -3.67
CA SER A 155 -14.67 -5.81 -2.64
C SER A 155 -14.27 -4.38 -3.03
N LYS A 156 -13.20 -4.22 -3.82
CA LYS A 156 -12.71 -2.92 -4.32
C LYS A 156 -13.77 -2.16 -5.13
N ARG A 157 -14.55 -2.85 -5.97
CA ARG A 157 -15.64 -2.21 -6.73
C ARG A 157 -16.75 -1.68 -5.82
N PHE A 158 -17.11 -2.44 -4.79
CA PHE A 158 -18.08 -2.03 -3.80
C PHE A 158 -17.61 -0.80 -3.01
N TYR A 159 -16.42 -0.87 -2.41
CA TYR A 159 -15.87 0.26 -1.65
C TYR A 159 -15.61 1.49 -2.52
N SER A 160 -15.24 1.31 -3.81
CA SER A 160 -15.15 2.42 -4.76
C SER A 160 -16.51 3.12 -4.98
N HIS A 161 -17.61 2.35 -5.07
CA HIS A 161 -18.96 2.91 -5.19
C HIS A 161 -19.40 3.63 -3.92
N ILE A 162 -19.13 3.05 -2.74
CA ILE A 162 -19.42 3.68 -1.45
C ILE A 162 -18.61 4.98 -1.27
N ASN A 163 -17.30 4.94 -1.54
CA ASN A 163 -16.43 6.11 -1.40
C ASN A 163 -16.81 7.24 -2.37
N LYS A 164 -17.38 6.93 -3.55
CA LYS A 164 -17.93 7.96 -4.45
C LYS A 164 -19.19 8.65 -3.91
N LYS A 165 -19.93 7.99 -3.03
CA LYS A 165 -21.12 8.56 -2.38
C LYS A 165 -20.78 9.33 -1.11
N LYS A 166 -19.56 9.20 -0.58
CA LYS A 166 -19.09 10.04 0.53
C LYS A 166 -18.98 11.49 0.04
N THR A 167 -19.54 12.42 0.79
CA THR A 167 -19.57 13.85 0.48
C THR A 167 -18.20 14.53 0.62
N LYS A 168 -17.30 13.97 1.42
CA LYS A 168 -15.90 14.42 1.56
C LYS A 168 -14.98 13.45 0.82
N LYS A 169 -14.25 13.93 -0.19
CA LYS A 169 -13.09 13.22 -0.73
C LYS A 169 -11.90 13.46 0.19
N GLU A 170 -11.15 12.40 0.49
CA GLU A 170 -9.87 12.51 1.19
C GLU A 170 -8.82 13.03 0.21
N GLU A 171 -8.79 14.35 0.02
CA GLU A 171 -7.68 15.01 -0.65
C GLU A 171 -6.58 15.34 0.37
N VAL A 172 -5.33 15.36 -0.11
CA VAL A 172 -4.23 15.98 0.64
C VAL A 172 -4.63 17.44 0.86
N GLY A 173 -4.63 17.87 2.13
CA GLY A 173 -5.01 19.23 2.48
C GLY A 173 -3.91 20.22 2.12
N PRO A 174 -4.18 21.54 2.16
CA PRO A 174 -3.10 22.51 2.16
C PRO A 174 -2.14 22.16 3.32
N LEU A 175 -0.86 22.07 2.98
CA LEU A 175 0.21 21.81 3.94
C LEU A 175 0.80 23.13 4.40
N TYR A 176 1.43 23.16 5.56
CA TYR A 176 2.07 24.37 6.08
C TYR A 176 3.56 24.11 6.24
N THR A 177 4.38 25.09 5.89
CA THR A 177 5.80 25.07 6.23
C THR A 177 5.99 25.23 7.74
N GLU A 178 7.20 24.95 8.23
CA GLU A 178 7.59 25.22 9.63
C GLU A 178 7.37 26.70 10.01
N ASP A 179 7.53 27.62 9.05
CA ASP A 179 7.29 29.06 9.21
C ASP A 179 5.81 29.46 9.14
N GLY A 180 4.88 28.50 9.07
CA GLY A 180 3.44 28.75 8.99
C GLY A 180 2.92 29.22 7.63
N MET A 181 3.72 29.14 6.56
CA MET A 181 3.26 29.49 5.21
C MET A 181 2.43 28.36 4.60
N GLU A 182 1.27 28.73 4.06
CA GLU A 182 0.33 27.79 3.45
C GLU A 182 0.77 27.41 2.02
N ILE A 183 0.91 26.10 1.76
CA ILE A 183 1.24 25.52 0.46
C ILE A 183 -0.04 24.95 -0.17
N LYS A 184 -0.50 25.56 -1.27
CA LYS A 184 -1.74 25.19 -1.97
C LYS A 184 -1.51 24.44 -3.27
N ASP A 185 -0.36 24.63 -3.91
CA ASP A 185 -0.07 24.04 -5.19
C ASP A 185 0.42 22.58 -5.04
N ASN A 186 0.06 21.74 -6.02
CA ASN A 186 0.34 20.30 -5.93
C ASN A 186 1.85 19.99 -5.93
N LEU A 187 2.65 20.80 -6.63
CA LEU A 187 4.09 20.60 -6.73
C LEU A 187 4.77 20.94 -5.40
N GLY A 188 4.47 22.09 -4.82
CA GLY A 188 4.94 22.52 -3.50
C GLY A 188 4.55 21.53 -2.42
N MET A 189 3.30 21.05 -2.42
CA MET A 189 2.86 20.02 -1.47
C MET A 189 3.64 18.70 -1.66
N ALA A 190 3.87 18.27 -2.90
CA ALA A 190 4.66 17.07 -3.19
C ALA A 190 6.12 17.22 -2.76
N GLN A 191 6.72 18.40 -2.96
CA GLN A 191 8.08 18.71 -2.51
C GLN A 191 8.19 18.71 -0.99
N HIS A 192 7.24 19.35 -0.31
CA HIS A 192 7.19 19.43 1.14
C HIS A 192 7.03 18.04 1.78
N LEU A 193 6.09 17.22 1.28
CA LEU A 193 5.94 15.84 1.72
C LEU A 193 7.20 15.01 1.47
N ASN A 194 7.85 15.16 0.31
CA ASN A 194 9.06 14.40 0.01
C ASN A 194 10.22 14.80 0.94
N LYS A 195 10.35 16.11 1.24
CA LYS A 195 11.33 16.61 2.22
C LYS A 195 11.09 15.98 3.59
N TYR A 196 9.83 15.97 4.05
CA TYR A 196 9.45 15.37 5.32
C TYR A 196 9.73 13.87 5.35
N PHE A 197 9.26 13.10 4.37
CA PHE A 197 9.50 11.65 4.32
C PHE A 197 10.99 11.31 4.29
N ALA A 198 11.80 12.09 3.57
CA ALA A 198 13.24 11.92 3.56
C ALA A 198 13.90 12.22 4.92
N SER A 199 13.36 13.16 5.71
CA SER A 199 13.89 13.48 7.04
C SER A 199 13.65 12.42 8.11
N VAL A 200 12.71 11.49 7.88
CA VAL A 200 12.40 10.38 8.79
C VAL A 200 13.48 9.29 8.70
N PHE A 201 14.19 9.19 7.57
CA PHE A 201 15.24 8.19 7.40
C PHE A 201 16.39 8.42 8.38
N ASN A 202 16.96 7.33 8.88
CA ASN A 202 18.18 7.36 9.66
C ASN A 202 19.30 7.90 8.78
N LYS A 203 20.03 8.91 9.30
CA LYS A 203 21.25 9.41 8.67
C LYS A 203 22.27 8.27 8.66
N THR A 204 22.83 7.96 7.50
CA THR A 204 23.86 6.93 7.34
C THR A 204 25.05 7.27 8.23
N SER A 205 25.41 6.36 9.14
CA SER A 205 26.74 6.36 9.73
C SER A 205 27.66 5.63 8.76
N GLU A 206 28.43 6.40 8.00
CA GLU A 206 29.54 5.95 7.14
C GLU A 206 29.18 5.02 5.96
N PRO A 207 29.99 5.02 4.87
CA PRO A 207 29.94 3.97 3.87
C PRO A 207 30.15 2.66 4.60
N TRP A 208 29.27 1.69 4.34
CA TRP A 208 29.40 0.41 5.00
C TRP A 208 30.69 -0.20 4.49
N ASP A 209 31.56 -0.56 5.42
CA ASP A 209 32.84 -1.15 5.09
C ASP A 209 32.60 -2.38 4.21
N ASP A 210 33.35 -2.48 3.10
CA ASP A 210 33.39 -3.66 2.23
C ASP A 210 34.08 -4.86 2.93
N GLY A 211 34.25 -4.74 4.25
CA GLY A 211 34.92 -5.64 5.18
C GLY A 211 34.39 -7.05 5.12
N GLY A 212 34.93 -7.79 4.15
CA GLY A 212 34.99 -9.24 4.05
C GLY A 212 33.65 -9.91 4.32
N MET A 213 32.88 -10.16 3.25
CA MET A 213 31.93 -11.27 3.27
C MET A 213 32.60 -12.47 3.96
N ILE A 214 31.96 -13.03 4.99
CA ILE A 214 32.47 -14.21 5.67
C ILE A 214 32.50 -15.34 4.63
N ASN A 215 33.67 -15.56 4.03
CA ASN A 215 33.94 -16.63 3.09
C ASN A 215 33.86 -17.95 3.85
N GLY A 216 32.65 -18.50 3.94
CA GLY A 216 32.38 -19.78 4.61
C GLY A 216 31.75 -20.84 3.73
N ASN A 217 31.03 -20.48 2.66
CA ASN A 217 30.39 -21.45 1.76
C ASN A 217 30.43 -20.98 0.30
N VAL A 218 30.73 -21.92 -0.60
CA VAL A 218 30.50 -21.74 -2.03
C VAL A 218 29.00 -21.85 -2.26
N ASP A 219 28.30 -20.72 -2.16
CA ASP A 219 26.85 -20.71 -2.29
C ASP A 219 26.40 -21.13 -3.68
N MET A 220 25.46 -22.07 -3.71
CA MET A 220 24.79 -22.50 -4.94
C MET A 220 24.14 -21.31 -5.65
N GLU A 221 24.17 -21.33 -6.98
CA GLU A 221 23.37 -20.39 -7.78
C GLU A 221 21.91 -20.43 -7.38
N VAL A 222 21.30 -19.25 -7.36
CA VAL A 222 19.86 -19.14 -7.17
C VAL A 222 19.21 -19.39 -8.52
N ASP A 223 18.58 -20.56 -8.66
CA ASP A 223 17.86 -20.88 -9.88
C ASP A 223 16.48 -20.22 -9.89
N ILE A 224 16.14 -19.60 -11.02
CA ILE A 224 14.85 -18.95 -11.29
C ILE A 224 14.37 -19.48 -12.63
N THR A 225 13.24 -20.16 -12.61
CA THR A 225 12.67 -20.83 -13.78
C THR A 225 11.63 -19.96 -14.48
N ALA A 226 11.46 -20.15 -15.80
CA ALA A 226 10.39 -19.49 -16.55
C ALA A 226 9.00 -19.82 -15.98
N THR A 227 8.78 -21.04 -15.50
CA THR A 227 7.51 -21.47 -14.90
C THR A 227 7.17 -20.69 -13.62
N GLU A 228 8.15 -20.47 -12.74
CA GLU A 228 7.97 -19.63 -11.53
C GLU A 228 7.58 -18.19 -11.93
N VAL A 229 8.27 -17.63 -12.93
CA VAL A 229 8.00 -16.28 -13.43
C VAL A 229 6.61 -16.17 -14.06
N GLU A 230 6.24 -17.12 -14.92
CA GLU A 230 4.91 -17.17 -15.55
C GLU A 230 3.81 -17.22 -14.50
N ALA A 231 3.92 -18.12 -13.51
CA ALA A 231 2.92 -18.29 -12.45
C ALA A 231 2.71 -16.99 -11.65
N VAL A 232 3.77 -16.22 -11.39
CA VAL A 232 3.67 -14.93 -10.71
C VAL A 232 3.04 -13.86 -11.62
N LEU A 233 3.42 -13.81 -12.89
CA LEU A 233 2.88 -12.87 -13.88
C LEU A 233 1.37 -13.05 -14.09
N GLU A 234 0.90 -14.30 -14.17
CA GLU A 234 -0.53 -14.62 -14.32
C GLU A 234 -1.36 -14.15 -13.12
N GLN A 235 -0.76 -14.08 -11.94
CA GLN A 235 -1.42 -13.64 -10.71
C GLN A 235 -1.47 -12.11 -10.53
N LEU A 236 -0.83 -11.32 -11.41
CA LEU A 236 -0.82 -9.87 -11.29
C LEU A 236 -2.24 -9.27 -11.30
N ASP A 237 -2.46 -8.23 -10.48
CA ASP A 237 -3.67 -7.42 -10.56
C ASP A 237 -3.50 -6.36 -11.65
N GLY A 238 -4.10 -6.63 -12.82
CA GLY A 238 -4.09 -5.73 -13.98
C GLY A 238 -4.79 -4.38 -13.77
N THR A 239 -5.34 -4.11 -12.58
CA THR A 239 -5.94 -2.82 -12.19
C THR A 239 -5.04 -1.93 -11.35
N LYS A 240 -3.83 -2.40 -11.00
CA LYS A 240 -2.84 -1.63 -10.24
C LYS A 240 -2.13 -0.62 -11.13
N SER A 241 -1.60 0.42 -10.50
CA SER A 241 -0.80 1.44 -11.17
C SER A 241 0.58 0.89 -11.57
N GLU A 242 1.14 1.47 -12.62
CA GLU A 242 2.52 1.24 -13.05
C GLU A 242 3.53 1.91 -12.10
N GLY A 243 4.75 1.36 -12.09
CA GLY A 243 5.88 1.94 -11.37
C GLY A 243 6.64 2.98 -12.23
N PRO A 244 7.81 3.41 -11.77
CA PRO A 244 8.68 4.33 -12.53
C PRO A 244 9.18 3.75 -13.87
N ASP A 245 9.13 2.43 -14.00
CA ASP A 245 9.42 1.67 -15.21
C ASP A 245 8.32 1.76 -16.29
N ASN A 246 7.19 2.43 -16.02
CA ASN A 246 6.03 2.61 -16.91
C ASN A 246 5.60 1.31 -17.63
N LEU A 247 5.77 0.16 -16.98
CA LEU A 247 5.25 -1.12 -17.48
C LEU A 247 3.94 -1.44 -16.76
N HIS A 248 2.85 -1.39 -17.51
CA HIS A 248 1.53 -1.57 -16.93
C HIS A 248 1.30 -3.06 -16.55
N PRO A 249 0.86 -3.39 -15.31
CA PRO A 249 0.68 -4.78 -14.86
C PRO A 249 -0.20 -5.64 -15.78
N ARG A 250 -1.22 -5.01 -16.38
CA ARG A 250 -2.09 -5.68 -17.36
C ARG A 250 -1.35 -6.19 -18.59
N ILE A 251 -0.37 -5.45 -19.11
CA ILE A 251 0.41 -5.87 -20.28
C ILE A 251 1.28 -7.08 -19.90
N LEU A 252 1.97 -6.99 -18.76
CA LEU A 252 2.79 -8.08 -18.23
C LEU A 252 1.99 -9.37 -18.03
N LYS A 253 0.77 -9.26 -17.49
CA LYS A 253 -0.13 -10.40 -17.31
C LYS A 253 -0.62 -11.01 -18.63
N GLU A 254 -0.98 -10.18 -19.61
CA GLU A 254 -1.48 -10.65 -20.92
C GLU A 254 -0.40 -11.31 -21.79
N LEU A 255 0.87 -11.07 -21.44
CA LEU A 255 2.07 -11.59 -22.10
C LEU A 255 2.83 -12.59 -21.23
N ALA A 256 2.23 -13.08 -20.14
CA ALA A 256 2.92 -13.87 -19.12
C ALA A 256 3.76 -15.01 -19.70
N ARG A 257 3.19 -15.76 -20.66
CA ARG A 257 3.85 -16.87 -21.37
C ARG A 257 5.03 -16.40 -22.22
N GLU A 258 4.83 -15.33 -22.98
CA GLU A 258 5.81 -14.85 -23.94
C GLU A 258 7.03 -14.22 -23.27
N ILE A 259 6.85 -13.58 -22.11
CA ILE A 259 7.92 -12.85 -21.42
C ILE A 259 8.54 -13.62 -20.24
N ALA A 260 7.99 -14.78 -19.87
CA ALA A 260 8.47 -15.55 -18.73
C ALA A 260 9.94 -15.98 -18.88
N SER A 261 10.29 -16.54 -20.04
CA SER A 261 11.66 -16.99 -20.34
C SER A 261 12.70 -15.85 -20.31
N PRO A 262 12.53 -14.74 -21.07
CA PRO A 262 13.47 -13.62 -20.99
C PRO A 262 13.60 -13.02 -19.59
N LEU A 263 12.49 -12.87 -18.86
CA LEU A 263 12.54 -12.35 -17.49
C LEU A 263 13.25 -13.30 -16.53
N ALA A 264 13.04 -14.62 -16.63
CA ALA A 264 13.75 -15.58 -15.81
C ALA A 264 15.27 -15.48 -15.99
N ARG A 265 15.72 -15.29 -17.24
CA ARG A 265 17.15 -15.06 -17.54
C ARG A 265 17.67 -13.77 -16.89
N ILE A 266 16.96 -12.66 -17.06
CA ILE A 266 17.34 -11.36 -16.45
C ILE A 266 17.37 -11.46 -14.93
N PHE A 267 16.39 -12.15 -14.32
CA PHE A 267 16.32 -12.35 -12.88
C PHE A 267 17.46 -13.21 -12.35
N LYS A 268 17.75 -14.34 -13.01
CA LYS A 268 18.87 -15.20 -12.66
C LYS A 268 20.19 -14.44 -12.73
N GLN A 269 20.40 -13.68 -13.80
CA GLN A 269 21.60 -12.87 -13.96
C GLN A 269 21.70 -11.75 -12.91
N SER A 270 20.60 -11.05 -12.63
CA SER A 270 20.53 -10.01 -11.60
C SER A 270 20.90 -10.56 -10.22
N ILE A 271 20.34 -11.71 -9.83
CA ILE A 271 20.62 -12.31 -8.52
C ILE A 271 22.04 -12.84 -8.42
N ASN A 272 22.49 -13.60 -9.42
CA ASN A 272 23.80 -14.24 -9.36
C ASN A 272 24.96 -13.23 -9.47
N SER A 273 24.76 -12.10 -10.17
CA SER A 273 25.75 -11.00 -10.22
C SER A 273 25.59 -9.98 -9.10
N GLY A 274 24.45 -9.97 -8.41
CA GLY A 274 24.06 -8.92 -7.45
C GLY A 274 23.66 -7.59 -8.10
N VAL A 275 23.69 -7.45 -9.43
CA VAL A 275 23.34 -6.19 -10.12
C VAL A 275 21.83 -5.98 -10.07
N VAL A 276 21.40 -4.83 -9.52
CA VAL A 276 20.00 -4.42 -9.47
C VAL A 276 19.75 -3.27 -10.45
N PRO A 277 18.92 -3.49 -11.49
CA PRO A 277 18.54 -2.44 -12.43
C PRO A 277 18.09 -1.13 -11.78
N TYR A 278 18.46 0.00 -12.37
CA TYR A 278 18.16 1.34 -11.85
C TYR A 278 16.67 1.55 -11.58
N ASP A 279 15.80 1.14 -12.51
CA ASP A 279 14.34 1.27 -12.37
C ASP A 279 13.77 0.51 -11.15
N TRP A 280 14.48 -0.51 -10.67
CA TRP A 280 14.07 -1.34 -9.53
C TRP A 280 14.48 -0.70 -8.19
N ARG A 281 15.39 0.28 -8.23
CA ARG A 281 15.89 1.05 -7.07
C ARG A 281 15.18 2.39 -6.89
N ILE A 282 14.34 2.81 -7.83
CA ILE A 282 13.58 4.05 -7.74
C ILE A 282 12.09 3.80 -7.45
N ALA A 283 11.43 4.75 -6.79
CA ALA A 283 10.01 4.66 -6.44
C ALA A 283 9.25 5.98 -6.59
N ASN A 284 7.99 5.87 -7.05
CA ASN A 284 7.01 6.96 -6.97
C ASN A 284 6.19 6.79 -5.68
N VAL A 285 6.28 7.74 -4.75
CA VAL A 285 5.61 7.73 -3.46
C VAL A 285 4.25 8.41 -3.56
N VAL A 286 3.20 7.71 -3.15
CA VAL A 286 1.84 8.25 -3.02
C VAL A 286 1.54 8.44 -1.53
N PRO A 287 1.29 9.69 -1.08
CA PRO A 287 0.96 9.96 0.31
C PRO A 287 -0.47 9.51 0.61
N ILE A 288 -0.64 8.65 1.61
CA ILE A 288 -1.95 8.19 2.09
C ILE A 288 -2.20 8.77 3.47
N PHE A 289 -3.27 9.55 3.62
CA PHE A 289 -3.67 10.11 4.91
C PHE A 289 -4.04 8.98 5.90
N LYS A 290 -3.46 9.00 7.11
CA LYS A 290 -3.70 8.01 8.17
C LYS A 290 -4.80 8.48 9.14
N LYS A 291 -4.54 9.52 9.93
CA LYS A 291 -5.44 10.11 10.94
C LYS A 291 -4.89 11.48 11.38
N GLY A 292 -5.63 12.25 12.19
CA GLY A 292 -5.14 13.50 12.78
C GLY A 292 -5.30 14.73 11.87
N ASN A 293 -4.38 15.69 11.99
CA ASN A 293 -4.41 16.92 11.20
C ASN A 293 -3.89 16.66 9.77
N LYS A 294 -4.68 17.04 8.75
CA LYS A 294 -4.31 16.89 7.33
C LYS A 294 -3.23 17.85 6.86
N SER A 295 -2.98 18.91 7.61
CA SER A 295 -1.93 19.87 7.29
C SER A 295 -0.54 19.40 7.75
N ASP A 296 -0.49 18.37 8.60
CA ASP A 296 0.74 17.79 9.13
C ASP A 296 1.21 16.62 8.25
N PRO A 297 2.40 16.72 7.61
CA PRO A 297 3.02 15.63 6.85
C PRO A 297 3.18 14.31 7.63
N GLY A 298 3.35 14.37 8.95
CA GLY A 298 3.51 13.21 9.83
C GLY A 298 2.31 12.27 9.86
N ASN A 299 1.14 12.80 9.51
CA ASN A 299 -0.13 12.09 9.41
C ASN A 299 -0.34 11.37 8.07
N TYR A 300 0.65 11.40 7.17
CA TYR A 300 0.65 10.67 5.91
C TYR A 300 1.61 9.47 5.93
N ARG A 301 1.20 8.40 5.26
CA ARG A 301 2.02 7.22 4.99
C ARG A 301 2.63 7.30 3.58
N PRO A 302 3.94 7.11 3.40
CA PRO A 302 4.57 7.10 2.10
C PRO A 302 4.45 5.73 1.41
N VAL A 303 3.44 5.52 0.57
CA VAL A 303 3.32 4.25 -0.18
C VAL A 303 4.12 4.31 -1.47
N SER A 304 5.15 3.46 -1.56
CA SER A 304 6.04 3.34 -2.71
C SER A 304 5.43 2.48 -3.83
N LEU A 305 5.22 3.09 -4.99
CA LEU A 305 5.02 2.41 -6.25
C LEU A 305 6.40 2.11 -6.86
N THR A 306 6.88 0.89 -6.66
CA THR A 306 8.11 0.35 -7.27
C THR A 306 7.81 -0.34 -8.61
N SER A 307 8.86 -0.69 -9.36
CA SER A 307 8.75 -1.49 -10.59
C SER A 307 7.91 -2.75 -10.39
N VAL A 308 6.96 -2.98 -11.29
CA VAL A 308 6.10 -4.17 -11.23
C VAL A 308 6.91 -5.43 -11.49
N VAL A 309 7.89 -5.34 -12.39
CA VAL A 309 8.79 -6.46 -12.70
C VAL A 309 9.72 -6.78 -11.53
N CYS A 310 10.24 -5.76 -10.82
CA CYS A 310 10.95 -5.98 -9.55
C CYS A 310 10.07 -6.76 -8.56
N LYS A 311 8.79 -6.40 -8.42
CA LYS A 311 7.87 -7.13 -7.51
C LYS A 311 7.64 -8.60 -7.91
N VAL A 312 7.76 -8.94 -9.19
CA VAL A 312 7.71 -10.33 -9.65
C VAL A 312 8.90 -11.09 -9.09
N LEU A 313 10.12 -10.55 -9.27
CA LEU A 313 11.34 -11.13 -8.71
C LEU A 313 11.28 -11.20 -7.18
N GLU A 314 10.91 -10.12 -6.52
CA GLU A 314 10.75 -10.07 -5.07
C GLU A 314 9.79 -11.16 -4.54
N LYS A 315 8.71 -11.48 -5.28
CA LYS A 315 7.78 -12.53 -4.87
C LYS A 315 8.39 -13.93 -4.99
N ILE A 316 9.17 -14.19 -6.04
CA ILE A 316 9.91 -15.44 -6.20
C ILE A 316 10.97 -15.56 -5.09
N LEU A 317 11.73 -14.49 -4.84
CA LEU A 317 12.73 -14.47 -3.78
C LEU A 317 12.12 -14.63 -2.40
N ARG A 318 10.95 -14.03 -2.16
CA ARG A 318 10.23 -14.22 -0.89
C ARG A 318 9.98 -15.70 -0.60
N GLU A 319 9.57 -16.48 -1.60
CA GLU A 319 9.31 -17.92 -1.40
C GLU A 319 10.59 -18.68 -1.06
N LYS A 320 11.70 -18.37 -1.75
CA LYS A 320 13.02 -18.97 -1.46
C LYS A 320 13.54 -18.57 -0.08
N VAL A 321 13.50 -17.27 0.25
CA VAL A 321 13.91 -16.72 1.56
C VAL A 321 13.13 -17.37 2.69
N VAL A 322 11.80 -17.44 2.60
CA VAL A 322 10.97 -18.07 3.65
C VAL A 322 11.33 -19.53 3.82
N LYS A 323 11.54 -20.27 2.72
CA LYS A 323 11.96 -21.68 2.78
C LYS A 323 13.31 -21.85 3.46
N ASP A 324 14.30 -21.02 3.14
CA ASP A 324 15.62 -21.07 3.77
C ASP A 324 15.55 -20.81 5.28
N ILE A 325 14.74 -19.85 5.71
CA ILE A 325 14.55 -19.52 7.13
C ILE A 325 13.82 -20.63 7.88
N GLU A 326 12.78 -21.23 7.27
CA GLU A 326 12.04 -22.36 7.83
C GLU A 326 12.95 -23.58 8.04
N VAL A 327 13.83 -23.89 7.07
CA VAL A 327 14.80 -24.98 7.17
C VAL A 327 15.84 -24.72 8.27
N ASN A 328 16.29 -23.47 8.42
CA ASN A 328 17.30 -23.11 9.42
C ASN A 328 16.71 -22.92 10.84
N GLY A 329 15.40 -23.08 11.04
CA GLY A 329 14.76 -22.92 12.36
C GLY A 329 14.77 -21.48 12.88
N ASN A 330 14.95 -20.49 12.02
CA ASN A 330 15.13 -19.09 12.39
C ASN A 330 13.83 -18.28 12.35
N TRP A 331 12.67 -18.94 12.23
CA TRP A 331 11.38 -18.26 12.17
C TRP A 331 10.89 -17.86 13.57
N ASP A 332 10.52 -16.59 13.70
CA ASP A 332 10.01 -16.04 14.95
C ASP A 332 8.57 -16.49 15.24
N GLU A 333 8.43 -17.39 16.21
CA GLU A 333 7.13 -17.88 16.67
C GLU A 333 6.31 -16.84 17.44
N LEU A 334 6.86 -15.67 17.78
CA LEU A 334 6.12 -14.58 18.41
C LEU A 334 5.52 -13.61 17.37
N GLN A 335 5.97 -13.68 16.11
CA GLN A 335 5.54 -12.78 15.04
C GLN A 335 4.33 -13.32 14.27
N HIS A 336 3.21 -12.61 14.34
CA HIS A 336 1.97 -12.94 13.61
C HIS A 336 1.77 -12.09 12.35
N GLY A 337 2.33 -10.89 12.29
CA GLY A 337 2.23 -10.00 11.14
C GLY A 337 3.04 -10.54 9.97
N PHE A 338 2.47 -10.53 8.77
CA PHE A 338 3.08 -11.02 7.52
C PHE A 338 3.58 -12.49 7.54
N SER A 339 3.20 -13.27 8.57
CA SER A 339 3.52 -14.68 8.73
C SER A 339 2.44 -15.57 8.13
N LYS A 340 2.84 -16.64 7.43
CA LYS A 340 1.90 -17.61 6.84
C LYS A 340 1.11 -18.31 7.96
N GLY A 341 -0.21 -18.45 7.78
CA GLY A 341 -1.08 -19.13 8.76
C GLY A 341 -1.38 -18.31 10.01
N ARG A 342 -0.91 -17.07 10.12
CA ARG A 342 -1.17 -16.17 11.25
C ARG A 342 -1.96 -14.94 10.81
N SER A 343 -2.71 -14.36 11.74
CA SER A 343 -3.59 -13.21 11.49
C SER A 343 -3.71 -12.33 12.72
N CYS A 344 -4.37 -11.18 12.59
CA CYS A 344 -4.73 -10.34 13.74
C CYS A 344 -5.50 -11.16 14.78
N GLN A 345 -6.41 -12.03 14.33
CA GLN A 345 -7.23 -12.86 15.20
C GLN A 345 -6.39 -13.88 15.97
N THR A 346 -5.47 -14.60 15.30
CA THR A 346 -4.64 -15.59 16.01
C THR A 346 -3.68 -14.92 16.99
N ASN A 347 -3.24 -13.70 16.72
CA ASN A 347 -2.43 -12.90 17.63
C ASN A 347 -3.21 -12.54 18.90
N LEU A 348 -4.41 -11.95 18.72
CA LEU A 348 -5.28 -11.58 19.85
C LEU A 348 -5.65 -12.78 20.70
N ILE A 349 -6.11 -13.88 20.08
CA ILE A 349 -6.49 -15.10 20.80
C ILE A 349 -5.30 -15.64 21.60
N SER A 350 -4.15 -15.86 20.95
CA SER A 350 -2.98 -16.44 21.61
C SER A 350 -2.45 -15.60 22.79
N PHE A 351 -2.61 -14.27 22.71
CA PHE A 351 -2.20 -13.37 23.78
C PHE A 351 -3.20 -13.36 24.91
N PHE A 352 -4.47 -13.08 24.61
CA PHE A 352 -5.50 -12.90 25.62
C PHE A 352 -5.87 -14.21 26.31
N GLU A 353 -5.77 -15.38 25.66
CA GLU A 353 -5.93 -16.67 26.35
C GLU A 353 -4.97 -16.81 27.54
N LYS A 354 -3.73 -16.34 27.41
CA LYS A 354 -2.76 -16.33 28.53
C LYS A 354 -3.12 -15.26 29.57
N MET A 355 -3.49 -14.06 29.14
CA MET A 355 -3.86 -12.98 30.07
C MET A 355 -5.09 -13.35 30.89
N THR A 356 -6.12 -13.93 30.26
CA THR A 356 -7.34 -14.38 30.95
C THR A 356 -7.07 -15.55 31.88
N ASP A 357 -6.20 -16.50 31.50
CA ASP A 357 -5.79 -17.59 32.41
C ASP A 357 -5.10 -17.06 33.68
N TYR A 358 -4.29 -16.01 33.57
CA TYR A 358 -3.71 -15.34 34.75
C TYR A 358 -4.78 -14.69 35.62
N LEU A 359 -5.74 -13.99 35.01
CA LEU A 359 -6.85 -13.33 35.70
C LEU A 359 -7.78 -14.33 36.40
N ASP A 360 -8.12 -15.44 35.74
CA ASP A 360 -8.98 -16.50 36.29
C ASP A 360 -8.35 -17.18 37.51
N LYS A 361 -7.02 -17.21 37.57
CA LYS A 361 -6.24 -17.67 38.73
C LYS A 361 -6.13 -16.61 39.84
N GLY A 362 -6.80 -15.48 39.69
CA GLY A 362 -6.83 -14.38 40.66
C GLY A 362 -5.60 -13.47 40.64
N ASN A 363 -4.76 -13.54 39.60
CA ASN A 363 -3.61 -12.66 39.48
C ASN A 363 -4.02 -11.30 38.89
N ALA A 364 -3.34 -10.23 39.31
CA ALA A 364 -3.28 -8.98 38.57
C ALA A 364 -2.37 -9.15 37.35
N VAL A 365 -2.70 -8.48 36.25
CA VAL A 365 -1.98 -8.55 34.97
C VAL A 365 -1.78 -7.14 34.44
N ASP A 366 -0.57 -6.84 33.97
CA ASP A 366 -0.28 -5.61 33.26
C ASP A 366 0.05 -5.91 31.80
N ILE A 367 -0.55 -5.15 30.88
CA ILE A 367 -0.32 -5.23 29.44
C ILE A 367 0.30 -3.91 28.99
N ILE A 368 1.47 -3.98 28.36
CA ILE A 368 2.16 -2.84 27.81
C ILE A 368 2.11 -2.90 26.29
N TYR A 369 1.51 -1.89 25.68
CA TYR A 369 1.46 -1.68 24.25
C TYR A 369 2.65 -0.83 23.81
N LEU A 370 3.38 -1.30 22.79
CA LEU A 370 4.61 -0.69 22.29
C LEU A 370 4.46 -0.32 20.79
N ASP A 371 4.69 0.94 20.44
CA ASP A 371 4.65 1.46 19.07
C ASP A 371 6.04 1.93 18.64
N PHE A 372 6.58 1.39 17.55
CA PHE A 372 7.81 1.93 16.95
C PHE A 372 7.51 3.18 16.12
N SER A 373 8.31 4.23 16.31
CA SER A 373 8.24 5.43 15.49
C SER A 373 8.70 5.15 14.06
N LYS A 374 7.75 5.11 13.12
CA LYS A 374 8.02 4.99 11.67
C LYS A 374 8.86 3.75 11.32
N ALA A 375 8.54 2.61 11.95
CA ALA A 375 9.34 1.40 11.96
C ALA A 375 9.90 0.97 10.58
N PHE A 376 9.04 0.91 9.57
CA PHE A 376 9.43 0.51 8.21
C PHE A 376 10.42 1.48 7.56
N ASP A 377 10.34 2.76 7.88
CA ASP A 377 11.18 3.81 7.28
C ASP A 377 12.55 3.90 8.00
N THR A 378 12.66 3.39 9.24
CA THR A 378 13.86 3.57 10.07
C THR A 378 14.80 2.36 10.11
N VAL A 379 14.42 1.19 9.58
CA VAL A 379 15.28 -0.02 9.62
C VAL A 379 16.69 0.29 9.11
N PRO A 380 17.74 0.21 9.95
CA PRO A 380 19.10 0.43 9.49
C PRO A 380 19.49 -0.72 8.58
N HIS A 381 19.80 -0.39 7.34
CA HIS A 381 20.17 -1.37 6.34
C HIS A 381 21.40 -2.19 6.79
N GLY A 382 22.38 -1.57 7.47
CA GLY A 382 23.59 -2.19 8.07
C GLY A 382 23.28 -3.40 8.92
N GLU A 383 22.57 -3.11 10.01
CA GLU A 383 22.13 -4.08 10.98
C GLU A 383 21.24 -5.16 10.35
N LEU A 384 20.39 -4.78 9.39
CA LEU A 384 19.58 -5.76 8.64
C LEU A 384 20.46 -6.78 7.92
N LEU A 385 21.46 -6.35 7.14
CA LEU A 385 22.30 -7.31 6.41
C LEU A 385 23.10 -8.21 7.34
N VAL A 386 23.69 -7.66 8.41
CA VAL A 386 24.40 -8.45 9.42
C VAL A 386 23.50 -9.52 10.03
N LYS A 387 22.23 -9.21 10.29
CA LYS A 387 21.25 -10.19 10.77
C LYS A 387 20.94 -11.26 9.73
N LEU A 388 20.74 -10.90 8.45
CA LEU A 388 20.49 -11.86 7.38
C LEU A 388 21.66 -12.84 7.19
N GLU A 389 22.90 -12.35 7.27
CA GLU A 389 24.11 -13.17 7.20
C GLU A 389 24.20 -14.14 8.39
N LYS A 390 23.95 -13.65 9.62
CA LYS A 390 23.93 -14.50 10.82
C LYS A 390 22.85 -15.59 10.79
N MET A 391 21.76 -15.38 10.05
CA MET A 391 20.71 -16.38 9.84
C MET A 391 21.08 -17.47 8.82
N GLY A 392 22.27 -17.40 8.21
CA GLY A 392 22.75 -18.37 7.23
C GLY A 392 22.01 -18.29 5.89
N MET A 393 21.53 -17.10 5.51
CA MET A 393 20.89 -16.89 4.21
C MET A 393 21.93 -16.95 3.08
N ASN A 394 21.52 -17.44 1.90
CA ASN A 394 22.36 -17.47 0.71
C ASN A 394 22.94 -16.06 0.40
N MET A 395 24.26 -15.95 0.30
CA MET A 395 24.98 -14.69 0.14
C MET A 395 24.70 -13.99 -1.19
N LYS A 396 24.29 -14.72 -2.25
CA LYS A 396 23.84 -14.09 -3.50
C LYS A 396 22.54 -13.33 -3.28
N VAL A 397 21.61 -13.89 -2.50
CA VAL A 397 20.37 -13.22 -2.11
C VAL A 397 20.66 -12.03 -1.20
N VAL A 398 21.53 -12.18 -0.20
CA VAL A 398 21.93 -11.08 0.69
C VAL A 398 22.62 -9.95 -0.09
N SER A 399 23.53 -10.28 -1.02
CA SER A 399 24.22 -9.33 -1.89
C SER A 399 23.24 -8.58 -2.80
N TRP A 400 22.25 -9.28 -3.35
CA TRP A 400 21.20 -8.63 -4.12
C TRP A 400 20.33 -7.71 -3.26
N ILE A 401 19.94 -8.12 -2.05
CA ILE A 401 19.18 -7.28 -1.10
C ILE A 401 19.99 -6.04 -0.73
N ARG A 402 21.30 -6.17 -0.48
CA ARG A 402 22.22 -5.05 -0.26
C ARG A 402 22.14 -4.03 -1.39
N ASN A 403 22.31 -4.49 -2.63
CA ASN A 403 22.29 -3.61 -3.80
C ASN A 403 20.89 -3.08 -4.12
N TRP A 404 19.83 -3.79 -3.72
CA TRP A 404 18.44 -3.35 -3.83
C TRP A 404 18.08 -2.25 -2.83
N LEU A 405 18.72 -2.25 -1.65
CA LEU A 405 18.59 -1.20 -0.62
C LEU A 405 19.52 0.00 -0.89
N LYS A 406 20.68 -0.22 -1.52
CA LYS A 406 21.69 0.81 -1.80
C LYS A 406 21.30 1.73 -2.96
N GLY A 407 21.55 3.03 -2.80
CA GLY A 407 21.38 4.03 -3.86
C GLY A 407 19.94 4.22 -4.32
N ARG A 408 18.97 3.94 -3.44
CA ARG A 408 17.55 4.08 -3.73
C ARG A 408 17.13 5.54 -3.78
N LEU A 409 16.25 5.85 -4.72
CA LEU A 409 15.65 7.18 -4.83
C LEU A 409 14.12 7.11 -4.75
N GLN A 410 13.52 8.11 -4.12
CA GLN A 410 12.09 8.30 -4.09
C GLN A 410 11.70 9.71 -4.55
N ARG A 411 10.50 9.84 -5.11
CA ARG A 411 9.85 11.12 -5.33
C ARG A 411 8.36 11.02 -5.03
N VAL A 412 7.75 12.08 -4.54
CA VAL A 412 6.32 12.11 -4.25
C VAL A 412 5.55 12.50 -5.51
N VAL A 413 4.45 11.79 -5.76
CA VAL A 413 3.53 12.06 -6.85
C VAL A 413 2.18 12.53 -6.29
N LEU A 414 1.78 13.75 -6.64
CA LEU A 414 0.52 14.33 -6.19
C LEU A 414 -0.26 14.89 -7.37
N LYS A 415 -1.43 14.29 -7.65
CA LYS A 415 -2.34 14.73 -8.73
C LYS A 415 -1.66 14.93 -10.11
N GLY A 416 -0.63 14.14 -10.40
CA GLY A 416 0.13 14.20 -11.66
C GLY A 416 1.40 15.04 -11.60
N GLU A 417 1.59 15.84 -10.54
CA GLU A 417 2.85 16.56 -10.30
C GLU A 417 3.88 15.65 -9.62
N LEU A 418 5.14 15.83 -10.00
CA LEU A 418 6.28 15.04 -9.54
C LEU A 418 7.23 15.95 -8.76
N SER A 419 7.53 15.61 -7.50
CA SER A 419 8.62 16.27 -6.80
C SER A 419 9.99 15.81 -7.30
N GLY A 420 11.05 16.50 -6.88
CA GLY A 420 12.42 16.08 -7.14
C GLY A 420 12.76 14.75 -6.45
N TRP A 421 13.79 14.06 -6.94
CA TRP A 421 14.28 12.84 -6.32
C TRP A 421 14.95 13.11 -4.97
N LYS A 422 14.77 12.20 -4.03
CA LYS A 422 15.43 12.18 -2.71
C LYS A 422 15.95 10.77 -2.44
N GLU A 423 17.10 10.69 -1.79
CA GLU A 423 17.71 9.43 -1.40
C GLU A 423 16.95 8.78 -0.25
N VAL A 424 16.91 7.44 -0.26
CA VAL A 424 16.39 6.60 0.82
C VAL A 424 17.57 5.97 1.55
N THR A 425 17.92 6.50 2.72
CA THR A 425 19.12 6.11 3.46
C THR A 425 18.88 5.02 4.51
N SER A 426 17.62 4.71 4.81
CA SER A 426 17.21 3.63 5.70
C SER A 426 15.82 3.13 5.36
N GLY A 427 15.41 2.06 6.04
CA GLY A 427 14.08 1.50 5.94
C GLY A 427 13.94 0.49 4.82
N VAL A 428 12.84 -0.25 4.87
CA VAL A 428 12.43 -1.17 3.80
C VAL A 428 11.23 -0.55 3.06
N PRO A 429 11.17 -0.60 1.72
CA PRO A 429 10.18 0.17 0.98
C PRO A 429 8.74 -0.26 1.29
N GLN A 430 7.93 0.67 1.81
CA GLN A 430 6.49 0.44 2.06
C GLN A 430 5.74 0.27 0.73
N GLY A 431 5.45 -0.97 0.33
CA GLY A 431 4.83 -1.30 -0.96
C GLY A 431 5.65 -2.26 -1.82
N SER A 432 6.86 -2.60 -1.37
CA SER A 432 7.62 -3.76 -1.84
C SER A 432 7.00 -5.08 -1.33
N VAL A 433 7.36 -6.19 -1.97
CA VAL A 433 6.96 -7.54 -1.55
C VAL A 433 7.94 -8.09 -0.51
N LEU A 434 9.23 -7.80 -0.64
CA LEU A 434 10.24 -8.25 0.33
C LEU A 434 10.26 -7.43 1.62
N GLY A 435 9.91 -6.14 1.57
CA GLY A 435 10.04 -5.23 2.72
C GLY A 435 9.43 -5.76 4.03
N PRO A 436 8.16 -6.21 4.04
CA PRO A 436 7.55 -6.80 5.24
C PRO A 436 8.28 -8.02 5.79
N ILE A 437 8.84 -8.89 4.93
CA ILE A 437 9.58 -10.07 5.35
C ILE A 437 10.94 -9.67 5.93
N LEU A 438 11.63 -8.72 5.29
CA LEU A 438 12.89 -8.18 5.81
C LEU A 438 12.70 -7.48 7.16
N PHE A 439 11.57 -6.76 7.34
CA PHE A 439 11.22 -6.18 8.63
C PHE A 439 11.02 -7.25 9.70
N ASN A 440 10.26 -8.30 9.40
CA ASN A 440 10.06 -9.42 10.34
C ASN A 440 11.39 -10.06 10.75
N LEU A 441 12.27 -10.34 9.78
CA LEU A 441 13.59 -10.91 10.04
C LEU A 441 14.46 -9.99 10.88
N PHE A 442 14.34 -8.69 10.67
CA PHE A 442 15.06 -7.70 11.45
C PHE A 442 14.66 -7.73 12.93
N ILE A 443 13.39 -8.00 13.25
CA ILE A 443 12.87 -7.99 14.64
C ILE A 443 12.74 -9.39 15.25
N THR A 444 13.28 -10.42 14.62
CA THR A 444 13.26 -11.80 15.12
C THR A 444 13.92 -11.91 16.50
N ASP A 445 15.01 -11.18 16.74
CA ASP A 445 15.75 -11.17 18.01
C ASP A 445 15.17 -10.19 19.06
N LEU A 446 14.01 -9.58 18.79
CA LEU A 446 13.26 -8.79 19.76
C LEU A 446 12.45 -9.73 20.66
N GLY A 447 12.84 -9.86 21.93
CA GLY A 447 12.25 -10.79 22.89
C GLY A 447 12.38 -10.37 24.35
N THR A 448 11.72 -11.12 25.23
CA THR A 448 11.80 -11.00 26.69
C THR A 448 12.89 -11.93 27.25
N LYS A 449 13.38 -11.62 28.44
CA LYS A 449 14.32 -12.46 29.20
C LYS A 449 13.63 -13.20 30.35
N SER A 450 12.59 -12.61 30.93
CA SER A 450 11.99 -13.10 32.18
C SER A 450 10.89 -14.16 31.98
N GLY A 451 10.50 -14.43 30.73
CA GLY A 451 9.41 -15.37 30.40
C GLY A 451 8.02 -14.71 30.31
N ASN A 452 7.91 -13.39 30.50
CA ASN A 452 6.69 -12.65 30.19
C ASN A 452 6.28 -12.81 28.72
N VAL A 453 4.98 -12.69 28.47
CA VAL A 453 4.38 -12.95 27.17
C VAL A 453 4.62 -11.75 26.26
N LEU A 454 5.53 -11.89 25.30
CA LEU A 454 5.71 -10.93 24.21
C LEU A 454 5.08 -11.50 22.93
N ILE A 455 4.23 -10.74 22.28
CA ILE A 455 3.70 -11.11 20.96
C ILE A 455 3.77 -9.91 20.02
N LYS A 456 4.00 -10.19 18.75
CA LYS A 456 4.27 -9.19 17.71
C LYS A 456 3.30 -9.34 16.56
N PHE A 457 2.89 -8.21 15.98
CA PHE A 457 2.18 -8.14 14.72
C PHE A 457 2.80 -7.04 13.87
N ALA A 458 3.78 -7.40 13.05
CA ALA A 458 4.66 -6.46 12.39
C ALA A 458 5.32 -5.52 13.42
N ASP A 459 5.13 -4.20 13.30
CA ASP A 459 5.64 -3.18 14.21
C ASP A 459 4.87 -3.09 15.53
N ASP A 460 3.59 -3.50 15.56
CA ASP A 460 2.78 -3.52 16.78
C ASP A 460 3.29 -4.64 17.70
N THR A 461 3.74 -4.27 18.90
CA THR A 461 4.26 -5.22 19.90
C THR A 461 3.52 -5.03 21.21
N LYS A 462 3.20 -6.12 21.90
CA LYS A 462 2.64 -6.05 23.26
C LYS A 462 3.32 -7.05 24.19
N LEU A 463 3.53 -6.59 25.42
CA LEU A 463 4.17 -7.32 26.52
C LEU A 463 3.13 -7.49 27.63
N GLY A 464 2.87 -8.72 28.06
CA GLY A 464 1.94 -9.02 29.15
C GLY A 464 2.60 -9.88 30.22
N GLY A 465 2.34 -9.57 31.48
CA GLY A 465 2.87 -10.29 32.63
C GLY A 465 2.00 -10.18 33.86
N ILE A 466 2.24 -11.06 34.83
CA ILE A 466 1.61 -10.98 36.16
C ILE A 466 2.17 -9.75 36.89
N ALA A 467 1.33 -9.09 37.70
CA ALA A 467 1.65 -7.83 38.39
C ALA A 467 1.12 -7.79 39.84
N ASN A 468 1.18 -8.91 40.57
CA ASN A 468 0.68 -8.99 41.95
C ASN A 468 1.57 -8.23 42.94
N THR A 469 2.88 -8.32 42.73
CA THR A 469 3.91 -7.89 43.66
C THR A 469 4.88 -6.91 42.99
N GLU A 470 5.64 -6.18 43.80
CA GLU A 470 6.71 -5.31 43.27
C GLU A 470 7.78 -6.11 42.51
N LYS A 471 8.00 -7.37 42.89
CA LYS A 471 8.90 -8.28 42.17
C LYS A 471 8.38 -8.57 40.77
N ASP A 472 7.08 -8.79 40.61
CA ASP A 472 6.49 -9.04 39.29
C ASP A 472 6.55 -7.77 38.42
N ARG A 473 6.33 -6.60 39.03
CA ARG A 473 6.57 -5.31 38.37
C ARG A 473 8.01 -5.16 37.91
N ASP A 474 8.97 -5.56 38.75
CA ASP A 474 10.40 -5.49 38.41
C ASP A 474 10.75 -6.40 37.23
N THR A 475 10.17 -7.61 37.12
CA THR A 475 10.43 -8.49 35.96
C THR A 475 9.89 -7.93 34.66
N ILE A 476 8.70 -7.32 34.69
CA ILE A 476 8.14 -6.61 33.52
C ILE A 476 9.01 -5.40 33.16
N GLN A 477 9.48 -4.64 34.14
CA GLN A 477 10.36 -3.49 33.91
C GLN A 477 11.74 -3.91 33.37
N GLU A 478 12.30 -5.04 33.80
CA GLU A 478 13.53 -5.62 33.25
C GLU A 478 13.37 -5.99 31.78
N ASP A 479 12.23 -6.57 31.39
CA ASP A 479 11.93 -6.84 30.00
C ASP A 479 11.79 -5.55 29.19
N LEU A 480 11.11 -4.52 29.71
CA LEU A 480 11.07 -3.20 29.05
C LEU A 480 12.46 -2.62 28.86
N ASN A 481 13.32 -2.69 29.87
CA ASN A 481 14.71 -2.25 29.78
C ASN A 481 15.48 -3.03 28.72
N HIS A 482 15.23 -4.34 28.60
CA HIS A 482 15.81 -5.17 27.55
C HIS A 482 15.35 -4.73 26.15
N LEU A 483 14.05 -4.47 25.97
CA LEU A 483 13.47 -4.00 24.71
C LEU A 483 14.03 -2.62 24.32
N VAL A 484 14.19 -1.69 25.28
CA VAL A 484 14.83 -0.38 25.08
C VAL A 484 16.30 -0.55 24.67
N ASN A 485 17.05 -1.43 25.34
CA ASN A 485 18.44 -1.71 24.98
C ASN A 485 18.56 -2.34 23.58
N TRP A 486 17.63 -3.22 23.20
CA TRP A 486 17.53 -3.73 21.83
C TRP A 486 17.25 -2.59 20.84
N SER A 487 16.30 -1.72 21.16
CA SER A 487 15.88 -0.56 20.34
C SER A 487 17.05 0.40 20.09
N ASN A 488 17.83 0.71 21.12
CA ASN A 488 19.02 1.56 21.02
C ASN A 488 20.11 0.94 20.14
N ARG A 489 20.41 -0.35 20.33
CA ARG A 489 21.40 -1.08 19.51
C ARG A 489 20.99 -1.12 18.04
N ASN A 490 19.71 -1.38 17.79
CA ASN A 490 19.14 -1.50 16.45
C ASN A 490 18.68 -0.17 15.84
N ARG A 491 18.93 0.97 16.52
CA ARG A 491 18.56 2.33 16.10
C ARG A 491 17.09 2.47 15.68
N MET A 492 16.20 1.75 16.36
CA MET A 492 14.76 1.78 16.18
C MET A 492 14.13 2.50 17.35
N LYS A 493 13.53 3.68 17.15
CA LYS A 493 12.97 4.46 18.27
C LYS A 493 11.54 4.06 18.56
N TYR A 494 11.17 3.96 19.84
CA TYR A 494 9.77 3.90 20.25
C TYR A 494 9.08 5.26 20.10
N ASN A 495 7.77 5.23 19.92
CA ASN A 495 6.90 6.38 20.04
C ASN A 495 6.33 6.41 21.46
N SER A 496 7.09 6.96 22.40
CA SER A 496 6.77 6.82 23.83
C SER A 496 5.37 7.35 24.18
N GLU A 497 4.89 8.40 23.51
CA GLU A 497 3.54 8.96 23.71
C GLU A 497 2.40 8.00 23.33
N LYS A 498 2.65 7.06 22.44
CA LYS A 498 1.69 6.03 22.04
C LYS A 498 1.90 4.70 22.76
N CYS A 499 3.00 4.55 23.47
CA CYS A 499 3.17 3.39 24.33
C CYS A 499 2.31 3.60 25.58
N LYS A 500 1.52 2.60 25.95
CA LYS A 500 0.58 2.67 27.06
C LYS A 500 0.68 1.42 27.92
N VAL A 501 0.31 1.54 29.19
CA VAL A 501 0.09 0.40 30.07
C VAL A 501 -1.40 0.29 30.39
N MET A 502 -1.90 -0.94 30.40
CA MET A 502 -3.26 -1.29 30.81
C MET A 502 -3.17 -2.25 31.98
N HIS A 503 -3.89 -1.94 33.05
CA HIS A 503 -3.90 -2.69 34.31
C HIS A 503 -5.18 -3.51 34.41
N LEU A 504 -5.05 -4.82 34.53
CA LEU A 504 -6.17 -5.76 34.62
C LEU A 504 -6.17 -6.51 35.96
N GLY A 505 -7.36 -6.83 36.45
CA GLY A 505 -7.58 -7.62 37.67
C GLY A 505 -8.04 -6.78 38.88
N ILE A 506 -8.91 -7.37 39.70
CA ILE A 506 -9.63 -6.67 40.78
C ILE A 506 -8.69 -6.09 41.85
N ASN A 507 -7.54 -6.73 42.09
CA ASN A 507 -6.56 -6.32 43.10
C ASN A 507 -5.27 -5.74 42.49
N ASN A 508 -5.33 -5.23 41.26
CA ASN A 508 -4.16 -4.64 40.62
C ASN A 508 -3.74 -3.34 41.34
N LYS A 509 -2.43 -3.21 41.59
CA LYS A 509 -1.84 -2.06 42.29
C LYS A 509 -1.54 -0.88 41.36
N ASN A 510 -1.80 -1.02 40.06
CA ASN A 510 -1.56 -0.02 39.02
C ASN A 510 -0.10 0.46 39.04
N PHE A 511 0.81 -0.49 38.91
CA PHE A 511 2.23 -0.21 38.96
C PHE A 511 2.69 0.70 37.81
N GLY A 512 3.58 1.65 38.12
CA GLY A 512 4.18 2.50 37.11
C GLY A 512 5.34 1.81 36.39
N TYR A 513 5.43 2.02 35.07
CA TYR A 513 6.52 1.53 34.23
C TYR A 513 7.18 2.67 33.45
N THR A 514 8.43 2.45 33.09
CA THR A 514 9.23 3.39 32.28
C THR A 514 9.73 2.73 31.01
N LEU A 515 9.72 3.49 29.91
CA LEU A 515 10.34 3.15 28.65
C LEU A 515 11.53 4.09 28.42
N GLY A 516 12.69 3.69 28.93
CA GLY A 516 13.86 4.57 29.02
C GLY A 516 13.61 5.68 30.05
N ALA A 517 13.70 6.94 29.63
CA ALA A 517 13.43 8.08 30.51
C ALA A 517 11.94 8.48 30.58
N HIS A 518 11.07 7.83 29.82
CA HIS A 518 9.66 8.19 29.72
C HIS A 518 8.78 7.30 30.60
N GLN A 519 7.94 7.90 31.43
CA GLN A 519 6.91 7.18 32.19
C GLN A 519 5.77 6.78 31.25
N LEU A 520 5.38 5.50 31.25
CA LEU A 520 4.23 5.05 30.47
C LEU A 520 2.93 5.55 31.11
N GLU A 521 2.03 6.07 30.26
CA GLU A 521 0.69 6.46 30.68
C GLU A 521 -0.21 5.24 30.79
N ALA A 522 -0.99 5.17 31.87
CA ALA A 522 -2.03 4.18 32.03
C ALA A 522 -3.23 4.49 31.11
N THR A 523 -3.88 3.45 30.60
CA THR A 523 -5.11 3.56 29.83
C THR A 523 -6.13 2.51 30.29
N GLU A 524 -7.40 2.91 30.31
CA GLU A 524 -8.54 2.01 30.57
C GLU A 524 -9.03 1.34 29.29
N GLU A 525 -8.79 1.94 28.12
CA GLU A 525 -9.19 1.39 26.83
C GLU A 525 -8.03 1.52 25.82
N GLU A 526 -7.73 0.45 25.06
CA GLU A 526 -6.71 0.50 24.02
C GLU A 526 -7.16 -0.23 22.74
N LYS A 527 -6.74 0.30 21.58
CA LYS A 527 -7.12 -0.28 20.30
C LYS A 527 -6.05 -1.27 19.80
N ASP A 528 -6.21 -2.53 20.16
CA ASP A 528 -5.33 -3.62 19.74
C ASP A 528 -5.79 -4.27 18.42
N LEU A 529 -4.99 -4.11 17.35
CA LEU A 529 -5.22 -4.70 16.02
C LEU A 529 -6.63 -4.50 15.43
N GLY A 530 -7.27 -3.40 15.81
CA GLY A 530 -8.59 -3.01 15.33
C GLY A 530 -9.75 -3.34 16.27
N VAL A 531 -9.48 -4.04 17.36
CA VAL A 531 -10.42 -4.35 18.46
C VAL A 531 -10.17 -3.36 19.60
N LEU A 532 -11.22 -2.93 20.30
CA LEU A 532 -11.09 -2.16 21.54
C LEU A 532 -11.03 -3.16 22.69
N VAL A 533 -10.04 -2.98 23.56
CA VAL A 533 -9.81 -3.77 24.77
C VAL A 533 -10.02 -2.83 25.94
N ASP A 534 -10.84 -3.25 26.90
CA ASP A 534 -11.26 -2.51 28.10
C ASP A 534 -11.34 -3.39 29.35
#